data_AF-A0A5C8AHA0-F1
#
_entry.id   AF-A0A5C8AHA0-F1
#
_cell.length_a   1.000
_cell.length_b   1.000
_cell.length_c   1.000
_cell.angle_alpha   90.00
_cell.angle_beta   90.00
_cell.angle_gamma   90.00
#
_symmetry.space_group_name_H-M   'P 1'
#
loop_
_entity.id
_entity.type
_entity.pdbx_description
1 polymer ?
#
loop_
_entity_poly.entity_id
_entity_poly.type
_entity_poly.pdbx_seq_one_letter_code
_entity_poly.pdbx_strand_id
1 'polypeptide(L)' 'GPSEDSYGSMLEIAWKGTKPLKMNDGSERKFIQDNDTVIMRGFSSKDGVRIGFGEVSSKVLPAK' A
#
# COMPACT_ATOMS: atom_id res chain seq x y z
N GLY A 1 -2.84 12.04 -2.35
CA GLY A 1 -3.74 13.18 -2.05
C GLY A 1 -2.96 14.21 -1.27
N PRO A 2 -3.64 15.15 -0.58
CA PRO A 2 -2.97 16.26 0.10
C PRO A 2 -2.32 15.87 1.44
N SER A 3 -2.76 14.78 2.09
CA SER A 3 -2.22 14.29 3.37
C SER A 3 -1.18 13.18 3.15
N GLU A 4 -0.22 13.03 4.08
CA GLU A 4 0.87 12.05 3.96
C GLU A 4 0.37 10.59 3.86
N ASP A 5 -0.73 10.26 4.55
CA ASP A 5 -1.39 8.96 4.52
C ASP A 5 -2.16 8.69 3.20
N SER A 6 -2.26 9.69 2.34
CA SER A 6 -2.93 9.59 1.03
C SER A 6 -1.95 9.50 -0.14
N TYR A 7 -0.65 9.36 0.11
CA TYR A 7 0.37 9.18 -0.93
C TYR A 7 0.18 7.87 -1.69
N GLY A 8 0.50 7.89 -2.99
CA GLY A 8 0.17 6.81 -3.93
C GLY A 8 1.28 5.78 -4.13
N SER A 9 2.47 5.99 -3.59
CA SER A 9 3.63 5.14 -3.80
C SER A 9 4.52 5.04 -2.56
N MET A 10 5.27 3.94 -2.45
CA MET A 10 6.27 3.79 -1.38
C MET A 10 7.39 4.83 -1.47
N LEU A 11 7.67 5.36 -2.66
CA LEU A 11 8.64 6.43 -2.86
C LEU A 11 8.25 7.68 -2.07
N GLU A 12 6.97 8.04 -2.13
CA GLU A 12 6.40 9.18 -1.43
C GLU A 12 6.22 8.88 0.06
N ILE A 13 5.61 7.73 0.39
CA ILE A 13 5.35 7.27 1.76
C ILE A 13 6.65 7.22 2.57
N ALA A 14 7.70 6.59 2.01
CA ALA A 14 8.97 6.44 2.71
C ALA A 14 9.95 7.61 2.48
N TRP A 15 9.53 8.66 1.79
CA TRP A 15 10.34 9.82 1.41
C TRP A 15 11.71 9.43 0.83
N LYS A 16 11.70 8.73 -0.30
CA LYS A 16 12.89 8.13 -0.94
C LYS A 16 13.70 7.23 0.01
N GLY A 17 13.02 6.57 0.94
CA GLY A 17 13.61 5.65 1.92
C GLY A 17 14.25 6.31 3.15
N THR A 18 14.11 7.63 3.32
CA THR A 18 14.62 8.38 4.48
C THR A 18 13.68 8.34 5.69
N LYS A 19 12.40 7.99 5.47
CA LYS A 19 11.39 7.81 6.52
C LYS A 19 10.75 6.42 6.41
N PRO A 20 11.31 5.35 7.00
CA PRO A 20 10.75 4.00 6.89
C PRO A 20 9.31 3.91 7.42
N LEU A 21 8.48 3.12 6.75
CA LEU A 21 7.14 2.77 7.21
C LEU A 21 7.22 1.61 8.22
N LYS A 22 6.63 1.77 9.41
CA LYS A 22 6.50 0.68 10.40
C LYS A 22 5.30 -0.20 10.08
N MET A 23 5.51 -1.51 10.09
CA MET A 23 4.50 -2.53 9.86
C MET A 23 3.94 -3.05 11.19
N ASN A 24 2.75 -3.64 11.17
CA ASN A 24 2.08 -4.15 12.37
C ASN A 24 2.84 -5.30 13.05
N ASP A 25 3.67 -6.03 12.32
CA ASP A 25 4.52 -7.12 12.83
C ASP A 25 5.84 -6.60 13.44
N GLY A 26 6.03 -5.28 13.50
CA GLY A 26 7.25 -4.65 13.99
C GLY A 26 8.36 -4.53 12.94
N SER A 27 8.19 -5.08 11.74
CA SER A 27 9.13 -4.87 10.64
C SER A 27 9.01 -3.46 10.06
N GLU A 28 9.98 -3.06 9.24
CA GLU A 28 9.95 -1.78 8.53
C GLU A 28 10.03 -1.99 7.02
N ARG A 29 9.49 -1.02 6.27
CA ARG A 29 9.55 -0.99 4.81
C ARG A 29 9.97 0.38 4.30
N LYS A 30 10.92 0.38 3.36
CA LYS A 30 11.28 1.54 2.53
C LYS A 30 10.76 1.38 1.10
N PHE A 31 10.81 0.16 0.60
CA PHE A 31 10.29 -0.30 -0.69
C PHE A 31 9.74 -1.72 -0.53
N ILE A 32 9.07 -2.21 -1.58
CA ILE A 32 8.53 -3.58 -1.63
C ILE A 32 9.68 -4.57 -1.58
N GLN A 33 9.56 -5.59 -0.73
CA GLN A 33 10.53 -6.68 -0.58
C GLN A 33 10.00 -7.98 -1.19
N ASP A 34 10.90 -8.92 -1.42
CA ASP A 34 10.52 -10.27 -1.83
C ASP A 34 9.51 -10.87 -0.86
N ASN A 35 8.48 -11.49 -1.43
CA ASN A 35 7.33 -12.07 -0.76
C ASN A 35 6.31 -11.08 -0.16
N ASP A 36 6.52 -9.77 -0.27
CA ASP A 36 5.46 -8.80 0.03
C ASP A 36 4.30 -8.97 -0.98
N THR A 37 3.07 -8.74 -0.50
CA THR A 37 1.86 -8.72 -1.32
C THR A 37 1.23 -7.34 -1.23
N VAL A 38 1.05 -6.68 -2.39
CA VAL A 38 0.36 -5.39 -2.47
C VAL A 38 -1.08 -5.63 -2.88
N ILE A 39 -2.02 -5.09 -2.10
CA ILE A 39 -3.45 -5.21 -2.36
C ILE A 39 -4.08 -3.82 -2.45
N MET A 40 -4.65 -3.50 -3.61
CA MET A 40 -5.39 -2.25 -3.84
C MET A 40 -6.90 -2.51 -3.81
N ARG A 41 -7.63 -1.64 -3.11
CA ARG A 41 -9.09 -1.70 -2.99
C ARG A 41 -9.66 -0.29 -3.16
N GLY A 42 -10.82 -0.21 -3.81
CA GLY A 42 -11.56 1.03 -4.00
C GLY A 42 -13.06 0.78 -3.95
N PHE A 43 -13.82 1.76 -3.49
CA PHE A 43 -15.28 1.71 -3.47
C PHE A 43 -15.87 3.12 -3.47
N SER A 44 -17.14 3.22 -3.88
CA SER A 44 -18.00 4.36 -3.58
C SER A 44 -19.06 3.94 -2.56
N SER A 45 -19.48 4.87 -1.71
CA SER A 45 -20.53 4.65 -0.72
C SER A 45 -21.52 5.79 -0.69
N LYS A 46 -22.81 5.47 -0.65
CA LYS A 46 -23.91 6.43 -0.51
C LYS A 46 -25.08 5.77 0.24
N ASP A 47 -25.65 6.48 1.21
CA ASP A 47 -26.85 6.05 1.96
C ASP A 47 -26.76 4.62 2.54
N GLY A 48 -25.58 4.25 3.05
CA GLY A 48 -25.31 2.91 3.60
C GLY A 48 -25.06 1.82 2.55
N VAL A 49 -25.20 2.12 1.27
CA VAL A 49 -24.89 1.20 0.16
C VAL A 49 -23.44 1.39 -0.28
N ARG A 50 -22.72 0.29 -0.46
CA ARG A 50 -21.32 0.27 -0.94
C ARG A 50 -21.24 -0.44 -2.28
N ILE A 51 -20.62 0.22 -3.27
CA ILE A 51 -20.29 -0.36 -4.58
C ILE A 51 -18.77 -0.43 -4.68
N GLY A 52 -18.23 -1.65 -4.65
CA GLY A 52 -16.79 -1.91 -4.66
C GLY A 52 -16.26 -2.35 -6.01
N PHE A 53 -14.97 -2.10 -6.25
CA PHE A 53 -14.25 -2.57 -7.43
C PHE A 53 -13.66 -3.99 -7.25
N GLY A 54 -13.83 -4.60 -6.08
CA GLY A 54 -13.09 -5.80 -5.68
C GLY A 54 -11.67 -5.47 -5.23
N GLU A 55 -10.72 -6.37 -5.51
CA GLU A 55 -9.30 -6.18 -5.21
C GLU A 55 -8.42 -6.43 -6.43
N VAL A 56 -7.32 -5.68 -6.49
CA VAL A 56 -6.16 -5.99 -7.34
C VAL A 56 -5.04 -6.40 -6.41
N SER A 57 -4.54 -7.63 -6.53
CA SER A 57 -3.56 -8.22 -5.64
C SER A 57 -2.38 -8.77 -6.44
N SER A 58 -1.15 -8.52 -5.96
CA SER A 58 0.07 -9.07 -6.56
C SER A 58 1.13 -9.33 -5.50
N LYS A 59 1.77 -10.50 -5.58
CA LYS A 59 2.89 -10.89 -4.72
C LYS A 59 4.20 -10.75 -5.50
N VAL A 60 5.18 -10.08 -4.90
CA VAL A 60 6.53 -10.01 -5.46
C VAL A 60 7.28 -11.29 -5.13
N LEU A 61 7.83 -11.94 -6.16
CA LEU A 61 8.69 -13.11 -6.00
C LEU A 61 10.16 -12.68 -6.11
N PRO A 62 11.09 -13.44 -5.49
CA PRO A 62 12.51 -13.21 -5.66
C PRO A 62 12.94 -13.16 -7.13
N ALA A 63 13.98 -12.38 -7.39
CA ALA A 63 14.65 -12.35 -8.69
C ALA A 63 15.19 -13.75 -9.07
N LYS A 64 15.32 -14.00 -10.37
CA LYS A 64 15.91 -15.24 -10.91
C LYS A 64 17.43 -15.20 -10.95
#